data_AF-A0A0R2LKY5-F1
#
_entry.id   AF-A0A0R2LKY5-F1
#
_cell.length_a   1.000
_cell.length_b   1.000
_cell.length_c   1.000
_cell.angle_alpha   90.00
_cell.angle_beta   90.00
_cell.angle_gamma   90.00
#
_symmetry.space_group_name_H-M   'P 1'
#
loop_
_entity.id
_entity.type
_entity.pdbx_description
1 polymer ?
#
loop_
_entity_poly.entity_id
_entity_poly.type
_entity_poly.pdbx_seq_one_letter_code
_entity_poly.pdbx_strand_id
1 'polypeptide(L)'
;MNYNHQKINYKKELEELFMKKQINEGYYEGERSLFKGHDLALNDATFGNGESPLKEAHDLNLEDVVFKWKYPLWYAKHVTVDNSIFETMSRSGIWYTHDIEINNSALQAPKLFRRASDIRLNNVHFADAEETLWTCKDIKLKDVQVNGNYFGKDSENIYAENLNVVGNYVFDGVKNIEVHNSTFVSKDAFWNCENVTIYDSKISGEYLAWNTKNLTLINCTIESDQGLCYIDGLKMVNCKVLRTDLAFEYCSNIEADITTNVMSIKNPISGSIKVHSVDKIIFDDPEIDPKKTNIQIAEKITQEGA
;
A
#
# COMPACT_ATOMS: atom_id res chain seq x y z
N MET A 1 34.67 -47.45 11.77
CA MET A 1 34.99 -46.37 10.80
C MET A 1 33.88 -46.09 9.77
N ASN A 2 32.79 -46.88 9.67
CA ASN A 2 31.74 -46.67 8.63
C ASN A 2 30.55 -45.77 9.00
N TYR A 3 30.32 -45.46 10.28
CA TYR A 3 29.14 -44.66 10.68
C TYR A 3 29.25 -43.16 10.32
N ASN A 4 30.45 -42.59 10.30
CA ASN A 4 30.65 -41.18 9.95
C ASN A 4 30.56 -40.94 8.44
N HIS A 5 30.97 -41.89 7.60
CA HIS A 5 30.86 -41.78 6.14
C HIS A 5 29.40 -41.81 5.68
N GLN A 6 28.55 -42.66 6.29
CA GLN A 6 27.13 -42.73 5.94
C GLN A 6 26.36 -41.44 6.32
N LYS A 7 26.60 -40.86 7.51
CA LYS A 7 25.95 -39.60 7.92
C LYS A 7 26.34 -38.40 7.05
N ILE A 8 27.58 -38.33 6.59
CA ILE A 8 28.05 -37.24 5.72
C ILE A 8 27.41 -37.36 4.33
N ASN A 9 27.29 -38.57 3.78
CA ASN A 9 26.62 -38.78 2.50
C ASN A 9 25.13 -38.47 2.57
N TYR A 10 24.41 -38.86 3.64
CA TYR A 10 23.00 -38.50 3.81
C TYR A 10 22.78 -36.98 3.93
N LYS A 11 23.66 -36.24 4.63
CA LYS A 11 23.54 -34.77 4.73
C LYS A 11 23.80 -34.11 3.38
N LYS A 12 24.77 -34.61 2.62
CA LYS A 12 25.11 -34.08 1.29
C LYS A 12 24.05 -34.42 0.24
N GLU A 13 23.47 -35.62 0.28
CA GLU A 13 22.33 -36.02 -0.57
C GLU A 13 21.06 -35.24 -0.22
N LEU A 14 20.83 -34.91 1.07
CA LEU A 14 19.74 -34.01 1.48
C LEU A 14 20.01 -32.57 1.04
N GLU A 15 21.24 -32.07 1.17
CA GLU A 15 21.64 -30.76 0.66
C GLU A 15 21.45 -30.69 -0.87
N GLU A 16 21.84 -31.72 -1.63
CA GLU A 16 21.60 -31.82 -3.07
C GLU A 16 20.10 -31.94 -3.42
N LEU A 17 19.28 -32.58 -2.59
CA LEU A 17 17.82 -32.67 -2.76
C LEU A 17 17.08 -31.33 -2.58
N PHE A 18 17.69 -30.38 -1.85
CA PHE A 18 17.13 -29.04 -1.59
C PHE A 18 17.88 -27.93 -2.33
N MET A 19 18.84 -28.27 -3.20
CA MET A 19 19.61 -27.30 -3.96
C MET A 19 18.89 -26.91 -5.24
N LYS A 20 18.56 -25.62 -5.36
CA LYS A 20 18.02 -25.05 -6.60
C LYS A 20 19.05 -25.16 -7.73
N LYS A 21 18.60 -25.52 -8.92
CA LYS A 21 19.39 -25.50 -10.16
C LYS A 21 19.81 -24.07 -10.47
N GLN A 22 21.12 -23.84 -10.47
CA GLN A 22 21.73 -22.56 -10.82
C GLN A 22 21.71 -22.34 -12.34
N ILE A 23 21.27 -21.17 -12.78
CA ILE A 23 21.36 -20.71 -14.17
C ILE A 23 21.87 -19.27 -14.16
N ASN A 24 23.04 -19.05 -14.76
CA ASN A 24 23.69 -17.74 -14.76
C ASN A 24 23.72 -17.17 -16.18
N GLU A 25 23.66 -15.84 -16.31
CA GLU A 25 23.88 -15.11 -17.57
C GLU A 25 22.91 -15.54 -18.70
N GLY A 26 21.72 -16.00 -18.33
CA GLY A 26 20.73 -16.52 -19.27
C GLY A 26 20.04 -15.42 -20.06
N TYR A 27 19.90 -15.60 -21.38
CA TYR A 27 19.07 -14.74 -22.23
C TYR A 27 17.93 -15.57 -22.82
N TYR A 28 16.69 -15.14 -22.57
CA TYR A 28 15.49 -15.88 -22.95
C TYR A 28 14.54 -15.03 -23.79
N GLU A 29 14.06 -15.58 -24.88
CA GLU A 29 13.06 -14.97 -25.76
C GLU A 29 11.99 -15.99 -26.16
N GLY A 30 10.92 -15.48 -26.79
CA GLY A 30 9.80 -16.28 -27.23
C GLY A 30 8.78 -16.56 -26.12
N GLU A 31 7.70 -17.24 -26.47
CA GLU A 31 6.66 -17.61 -25.51
C GLU A 31 7.19 -18.70 -24.56
N ARG A 32 6.98 -18.52 -23.24
CA ARG A 32 7.11 -19.61 -22.26
C ARG A 32 8.50 -20.25 -22.15
N SER A 33 9.55 -19.45 -22.28
CA SER A 33 10.95 -19.88 -22.28
C SER A 33 11.37 -20.78 -21.10
N LEU A 34 10.81 -20.55 -19.91
CA LEU A 34 11.02 -21.37 -18.70
C LEU A 34 9.67 -21.75 -18.05
N PHE A 35 8.68 -22.05 -18.88
CA PHE A 35 7.35 -22.44 -18.40
C PHE A 35 7.39 -23.66 -17.50
N LYS A 36 6.67 -23.58 -16.37
CA LYS A 36 6.70 -24.59 -15.30
C LYS A 36 8.11 -24.85 -14.74
N GLY A 37 9.02 -23.89 -14.86
CA GLY A 37 10.32 -23.95 -14.22
C GLY A 37 10.15 -24.08 -12.71
N HIS A 38 10.94 -24.95 -12.08
CA HIS A 38 10.89 -25.13 -10.64
C HIS A 38 12.27 -25.40 -10.05
N ASP A 39 12.42 -25.07 -8.76
CA ASP A 39 13.68 -25.20 -8.03
C ASP A 39 14.83 -24.51 -8.77
N LEU A 40 14.60 -23.28 -9.26
CA LEU A 40 15.56 -22.54 -10.07
C LEU A 40 16.14 -21.36 -9.29
N ALA A 41 17.44 -21.16 -9.42
CA ALA A 41 18.13 -19.94 -9.05
C ALA A 41 18.70 -19.31 -10.32
N LEU A 42 18.14 -18.18 -10.74
CA LEU A 42 18.58 -17.43 -11.92
C LEU A 42 19.36 -16.21 -11.45
N ASN A 43 20.59 -16.08 -11.93
CA ASN A 43 21.46 -14.94 -11.64
C ASN A 43 21.87 -14.26 -12.96
N ASP A 44 21.91 -12.93 -12.99
CA ASP A 44 22.35 -12.15 -14.15
C ASP A 44 21.56 -12.45 -15.45
N ALA A 45 20.27 -12.75 -15.33
CA ALA A 45 19.46 -13.21 -16.46
C ALA A 45 18.61 -12.10 -17.07
N THR A 46 18.35 -12.17 -18.37
CA THR A 46 17.42 -11.28 -19.07
C THR A 46 16.34 -12.08 -19.79
N PHE A 47 15.09 -11.77 -19.47
CA PHE A 47 13.93 -12.17 -20.25
C PHE A 47 13.60 -11.06 -21.25
N GLY A 48 14.03 -11.28 -22.49
CA GLY A 48 13.86 -10.38 -23.63
C GLY A 48 12.45 -10.42 -24.22
N ASN A 49 12.34 -10.28 -25.54
CA ASN A 49 11.04 -10.26 -26.21
C ASN A 49 10.36 -11.64 -26.17
N GLY A 50 9.29 -11.77 -25.39
CA GLY A 50 8.63 -13.05 -25.16
C GLY A 50 7.58 -12.96 -24.06
N GLU A 51 6.46 -13.66 -24.19
CA GLU A 51 5.37 -13.62 -23.22
C GLU A 51 5.41 -14.82 -22.28
N SER A 52 5.05 -14.60 -21.00
CA SER A 52 4.86 -15.67 -20.00
C SER A 52 6.09 -16.55 -19.70
N PRO A 53 7.31 -16.00 -19.55
CA PRO A 53 8.54 -16.79 -19.43
C PRO A 53 8.52 -17.77 -18.24
N LEU A 54 8.05 -17.35 -17.06
CA LEU A 54 8.02 -18.15 -15.83
C LEU A 54 6.57 -18.44 -15.38
N LYS A 55 5.66 -18.62 -16.34
CA LYS A 55 4.28 -18.98 -16.03
C LYS A 55 4.19 -20.39 -15.44
N GLU A 56 3.36 -20.57 -14.41
CA GLU A 56 3.18 -21.81 -13.63
C GLU A 56 4.46 -22.30 -12.94
N ALA A 57 5.43 -21.40 -12.73
CA ALA A 57 6.71 -21.73 -12.12
C ALA A 57 6.65 -21.66 -10.59
N HIS A 58 7.53 -22.39 -9.89
CA HIS A 58 7.57 -22.33 -8.43
C HIS A 58 8.96 -22.50 -7.85
N ASP A 59 9.14 -22.12 -6.58
CA ASP A 59 10.42 -22.24 -5.86
C ASP A 59 11.56 -21.55 -6.63
N LEU A 60 11.38 -20.27 -6.92
CA LEU A 60 12.32 -19.46 -7.72
C LEU A 60 13.13 -18.51 -6.84
N ASN A 61 14.44 -18.44 -7.08
CA ASN A 61 15.30 -17.33 -6.67
C ASN A 61 15.75 -16.59 -7.92
N LEU A 62 15.45 -15.30 -8.02
CA LEU A 62 15.79 -14.46 -9.15
C LEU A 62 16.65 -13.31 -8.64
N GLU A 63 17.92 -13.27 -9.01
CA GLU A 63 18.89 -12.25 -8.60
C GLU A 63 19.44 -11.58 -9.87
N ASP A 64 19.53 -10.25 -9.86
CA ASP A 64 20.03 -9.49 -11.01
C ASP A 64 19.28 -9.79 -12.32
N VAL A 65 17.95 -9.97 -12.23
CA VAL A 65 17.11 -10.33 -13.38
C VAL A 65 16.45 -9.10 -14.01
N VAL A 66 16.46 -9.04 -15.34
CA VAL A 66 15.75 -8.02 -16.11
C VAL A 66 14.57 -8.63 -16.87
N PHE A 67 13.36 -8.19 -16.54
CA PHE A 67 12.14 -8.52 -17.28
C PHE A 67 11.80 -7.39 -18.25
N LYS A 68 11.92 -7.67 -19.55
CA LYS A 68 11.66 -6.68 -20.60
C LYS A 68 10.25 -6.75 -21.17
N TRP A 69 9.56 -7.88 -20.98
CA TRP A 69 8.29 -8.15 -21.67
C TRP A 69 7.25 -8.82 -20.78
N LYS A 70 6.06 -9.05 -21.35
CA LYS A 70 4.81 -9.26 -20.61
C LYS A 70 4.74 -10.58 -19.84
N TYR A 71 3.91 -10.52 -18.79
CA TYR A 71 3.46 -11.68 -18.00
C TYR A 71 4.57 -12.51 -17.33
N PRO A 72 5.67 -11.93 -16.78
CA PRO A 72 6.78 -12.68 -16.22
C PRO A 72 6.37 -13.78 -15.23
N LEU A 73 5.54 -13.46 -14.23
CA LEU A 73 5.22 -14.35 -13.10
C LEU A 73 3.70 -14.56 -13.01
N TRP A 74 3.17 -15.42 -13.86
CA TRP A 74 1.76 -15.81 -13.83
C TRP A 74 1.59 -17.17 -13.17
N TYR A 75 0.64 -17.28 -12.22
CA TYR A 75 0.40 -18.51 -11.47
C TYR A 75 1.66 -19.04 -10.77
N ALA A 76 2.59 -18.15 -10.40
CA ALA A 76 3.83 -18.56 -9.78
C ALA A 76 3.67 -18.77 -8.27
N LYS A 77 4.59 -19.53 -7.64
CA LYS A 77 4.56 -19.78 -6.20
C LYS A 77 5.96 -19.77 -5.58
N HIS A 78 6.13 -19.22 -4.38
CA HIS A 78 7.41 -19.24 -3.66
C HIS A 78 8.53 -18.59 -4.49
N VAL A 79 8.40 -17.29 -4.71
CA VAL A 79 9.30 -16.51 -5.58
C VAL A 79 10.03 -15.46 -4.76
N THR A 80 11.35 -15.44 -4.86
CA THR A 80 12.17 -14.33 -4.35
C THR A 80 12.83 -13.63 -5.54
N VAL A 81 12.72 -12.30 -5.56
CA VAL A 81 13.35 -11.43 -6.55
C VAL A 81 14.21 -10.42 -5.83
N ASP A 82 15.50 -10.35 -6.16
CA ASP A 82 16.44 -9.38 -5.59
C ASP A 82 17.18 -8.62 -6.70
N ASN A 83 17.51 -7.36 -6.41
CA ASN A 83 18.28 -6.46 -7.25
C ASN A 83 17.87 -6.45 -8.75
N SER A 84 16.57 -6.46 -9.02
CA SER A 84 16.04 -6.74 -10.35
C SER A 84 15.28 -5.56 -10.95
N ILE A 85 15.05 -5.65 -12.26
CA ILE A 85 14.39 -4.60 -13.05
C ILE A 85 13.19 -5.17 -13.80
N PHE A 86 12.06 -4.49 -13.67
CA PHE A 86 10.87 -4.70 -14.49
C PHE A 86 10.70 -3.48 -15.41
N GLU A 87 11.01 -3.63 -16.70
CA GLU A 87 10.90 -2.54 -17.67
C GLU A 87 9.43 -2.27 -18.06
N THR A 88 9.18 -1.18 -18.80
CA THR A 88 7.82 -0.73 -19.15
C THR A 88 6.91 -1.79 -19.74
N MET A 89 7.46 -2.68 -20.58
CA MET A 89 6.67 -3.69 -21.27
C MET A 89 6.46 -4.98 -20.46
N SER A 90 7.03 -5.10 -19.25
CA SER A 90 6.68 -6.19 -18.32
C SER A 90 5.32 -5.98 -17.63
N ARG A 91 4.36 -5.47 -18.40
CA ARG A 91 2.99 -5.15 -18.00
C ARG A 91 2.18 -6.42 -17.75
N SER A 92 1.17 -6.28 -16.89
CA SER A 92 0.34 -7.37 -16.38
C SER A 92 1.23 -8.48 -15.80
N GLY A 93 2.29 -8.09 -15.11
CA GLY A 93 3.46 -8.96 -15.00
C GLY A 93 3.35 -10.06 -13.96
N ILE A 94 2.67 -9.79 -12.85
CA ILE A 94 2.60 -10.69 -11.70
C ILE A 94 1.14 -10.96 -11.36
N TRP A 95 0.60 -12.11 -11.76
CA TRP A 95 -0.84 -12.41 -11.65
C TRP A 95 -1.07 -13.78 -11.03
N TYR A 96 -2.05 -13.89 -10.12
CA TYR A 96 -2.37 -15.14 -9.42
C TYR A 96 -1.17 -15.81 -8.73
N THR A 97 -0.15 -15.01 -8.40
CA THR A 97 1.08 -15.48 -7.78
C THR A 97 0.93 -15.46 -6.27
N HIS A 98 1.45 -16.48 -5.61
CA HIS A 98 1.36 -16.64 -4.16
C HIS A 98 2.74 -16.78 -3.53
N ASP A 99 2.96 -16.12 -2.39
CA ASP A 99 4.24 -16.08 -1.69
C ASP A 99 5.36 -15.54 -2.60
N ILE A 100 5.35 -14.21 -2.74
CA ILE A 100 6.34 -13.47 -3.53
C ILE A 100 6.99 -12.38 -2.70
N GLU A 101 8.32 -12.37 -2.74
CA GLU A 101 9.14 -11.34 -2.12
C GLU A 101 9.97 -10.64 -3.19
N ILE A 102 9.92 -9.30 -3.21
CA ILE A 102 10.76 -8.47 -4.09
C ILE A 102 11.54 -7.47 -3.26
N ASN A 103 12.85 -7.47 -3.45
CA ASN A 103 13.81 -6.68 -2.70
C ASN A 103 14.65 -5.82 -3.64
N ASN A 104 14.99 -4.59 -3.23
CA ASN A 104 16.01 -3.75 -3.88
C ASN A 104 15.80 -3.52 -5.38
N SER A 105 14.55 -3.41 -5.82
CA SER A 105 14.20 -3.52 -7.25
C SER A 105 13.48 -2.28 -7.78
N ALA A 106 13.68 -2.01 -9.07
CA ALA A 106 13.02 -0.92 -9.79
C ALA A 106 11.97 -1.47 -10.76
N LEU A 107 10.72 -1.04 -10.57
CA LEU A 107 9.56 -1.53 -11.31
C LEU A 107 8.93 -0.37 -12.09
N GLN A 108 9.08 -0.38 -13.41
CA GLN A 108 8.59 0.66 -14.32
C GLN A 108 7.42 0.17 -15.19
N ALA A 109 6.62 -0.78 -14.71
CA ALA A 109 5.51 -1.35 -15.48
C ALA A 109 4.14 -0.96 -14.89
N PRO A 110 3.22 -0.36 -15.66
CA PRO A 110 1.97 0.22 -15.16
C PRO A 110 0.95 -0.77 -14.56
N LYS A 111 1.17 -2.08 -14.70
CA LYS A 111 0.24 -3.10 -14.20
C LYS A 111 1.00 -4.27 -13.61
N LEU A 112 1.23 -4.25 -12.30
CA LEU A 112 1.91 -5.33 -11.58
C LEU A 112 1.06 -5.81 -10.41
N PHE A 113 1.13 -7.09 -10.06
CA PHE A 113 0.34 -7.69 -8.97
C PHE A 113 -1.18 -7.59 -9.17
N ARG A 114 -1.78 -8.69 -9.62
CA ARG A 114 -3.23 -8.84 -9.75
C ARG A 114 -3.67 -10.15 -9.11
N ARG A 115 -4.60 -10.09 -8.16
CA ARG A 115 -5.13 -11.30 -7.49
C ARG A 115 -4.01 -12.19 -6.94
N ALA A 116 -2.95 -11.56 -6.45
CA ALA A 116 -1.80 -12.21 -5.84
C ALA A 116 -1.95 -12.18 -4.31
N SER A 117 -1.20 -13.03 -3.61
CA SER A 117 -1.26 -13.06 -2.14
C SER A 117 0.06 -13.42 -1.48
N ASP A 118 0.21 -13.05 -0.21
CA ASP A 118 1.46 -13.14 0.55
C ASP A 118 2.60 -12.43 -0.19
N ILE A 119 2.48 -11.11 -0.25
CA ILE A 119 3.36 -10.23 -1.02
C ILE A 119 4.24 -9.45 -0.05
N ARG A 120 5.56 -9.51 -0.23
CA ARG A 120 6.54 -8.76 0.56
C ARG A 120 7.37 -7.89 -0.36
N LEU A 121 7.31 -6.57 -0.21
CA LEU A 121 8.06 -5.61 -1.02
C LEU A 121 8.96 -4.79 -0.10
N ASN A 122 10.27 -4.92 -0.24
CA ASN A 122 11.26 -4.23 0.59
C ASN A 122 12.20 -3.40 -0.29
N ASN A 123 12.32 -2.10 -0.01
CA ASN A 123 13.18 -1.20 -0.80
C ASN A 123 12.87 -1.27 -2.30
N VAL A 124 11.59 -1.03 -2.65
CA VAL A 124 11.09 -1.13 -4.03
C VAL A 124 10.69 0.25 -4.54
N HIS A 125 11.14 0.60 -5.74
CA HIS A 125 10.75 1.81 -6.43
C HIS A 125 9.81 1.50 -7.60
N PHE A 126 8.54 1.85 -7.47
CA PHE A 126 7.58 1.83 -8.57
C PHE A 126 7.57 3.17 -9.29
N ALA A 127 8.26 3.24 -10.43
CA ALA A 127 8.28 4.42 -11.28
C ALA A 127 6.95 4.63 -12.05
N ASP A 128 6.19 3.56 -12.25
CA ASP A 128 4.84 3.55 -12.82
C ASP A 128 4.01 2.41 -12.18
N ALA A 129 2.92 2.76 -11.49
CA ALA A 129 2.11 1.85 -10.69
C ALA A 129 0.58 1.97 -10.91
N GLU A 130 0.15 2.50 -12.07
CA GLU A 130 -1.26 2.86 -12.36
C GLU A 130 -2.33 1.78 -12.06
N GLU A 131 -2.04 0.49 -12.25
CA GLU A 131 -2.97 -0.59 -11.89
C GLU A 131 -2.26 -1.71 -11.11
N THR A 132 -1.56 -1.29 -10.07
CA THR A 132 -0.70 -2.17 -9.27
C THR A 132 -1.31 -2.57 -7.92
N LEU A 133 -1.11 -3.82 -7.52
CA LEU A 133 -1.67 -4.45 -6.30
C LEU A 133 -3.19 -4.43 -6.26
N TRP A 134 -3.87 -4.74 -7.36
CA TRP A 134 -5.33 -4.80 -7.34
C TRP A 134 -5.83 -6.17 -6.91
N THR A 135 -6.80 -6.18 -6.00
CA THR A 135 -7.48 -7.38 -5.48
C THR A 135 -6.49 -8.40 -4.90
N CYS A 136 -5.44 -7.91 -4.24
CA CYS A 136 -4.40 -8.74 -3.61
C CYS A 136 -4.67 -8.93 -2.11
N LYS A 137 -3.99 -9.88 -1.48
CA LYS A 137 -4.18 -10.22 -0.06
C LYS A 137 -2.86 -10.40 0.67
N ASP A 138 -2.82 -10.03 1.94
CA ASP A 138 -1.67 -10.25 2.83
C ASP A 138 -0.40 -9.60 2.27
N ILE A 139 -0.34 -8.27 2.36
CA ILE A 139 0.66 -7.43 1.71
C ILE A 139 1.51 -6.74 2.77
N LYS A 140 2.83 -6.84 2.65
CA LYS A 140 3.80 -6.11 3.48
C LYS A 140 4.66 -5.22 2.60
N LEU A 141 4.64 -3.92 2.90
CA LEU A 141 5.39 -2.89 2.19
C LEU A 141 6.37 -2.25 3.18
N LYS A 142 7.66 -2.24 2.84
CA LYS A 142 8.69 -1.59 3.64
C LYS A 142 9.64 -0.81 2.74
N ASP A 143 9.82 0.48 3.04
CA ASP A 143 10.69 1.37 2.27
C ASP A 143 10.30 1.41 0.78
N VAL A 144 9.02 1.67 0.50
CA VAL A 144 8.47 1.60 -0.87
C VAL A 144 8.14 2.99 -1.38
N GLN A 145 8.52 3.27 -2.63
CA GLN A 145 8.17 4.50 -3.35
C GLN A 145 7.26 4.19 -4.52
N VAL A 146 6.20 4.97 -4.69
CA VAL A 146 5.16 4.72 -5.68
C VAL A 146 4.80 5.99 -6.44
N ASN A 147 4.82 5.91 -7.76
CA ASN A 147 4.14 6.83 -8.66
C ASN A 147 3.04 6.08 -9.43
N GLY A 148 1.77 6.35 -9.12
CA GLY A 148 0.65 5.72 -9.82
C GLY A 148 -0.69 5.84 -9.08
N ASN A 149 -1.77 5.88 -9.85
CA ASN A 149 -3.13 5.94 -9.31
C ASN A 149 -3.60 4.55 -8.85
N TYR A 150 -4.63 4.50 -7.99
CA TYR A 150 -5.31 3.25 -7.59
C TYR A 150 -4.38 2.15 -7.06
N PHE A 151 -3.23 2.51 -6.48
CA PHE A 151 -2.27 1.56 -5.94
C PHE A 151 -2.84 0.80 -4.73
N GLY A 152 -3.09 -0.50 -4.89
CA GLY A 152 -3.67 -1.32 -3.83
C GLY A 152 -5.18 -1.51 -3.90
N LYS A 153 -5.86 -1.06 -4.98
CA LYS A 153 -7.32 -1.13 -5.13
C LYS A 153 -7.91 -2.51 -4.79
N ASP A 154 -9.00 -2.54 -4.03
CA ASP A 154 -9.76 -3.74 -3.63
C ASP A 154 -8.93 -4.82 -2.92
N SER A 155 -7.77 -4.45 -2.34
CA SER A 155 -6.92 -5.38 -1.60
C SER A 155 -7.26 -5.45 -0.11
N GLU A 156 -6.77 -6.48 0.56
CA GLU A 156 -7.00 -6.66 2.00
C GLU A 156 -5.75 -7.13 2.76
N ASN A 157 -5.72 -6.81 4.06
CA ASN A 157 -4.64 -7.15 5.00
C ASN A 157 -3.30 -6.55 4.56
N ILE A 158 -3.16 -5.24 4.70
CA ILE A 158 -1.98 -4.49 4.28
C ILE A 158 -1.25 -3.93 5.51
N TYR A 159 0.05 -4.19 5.59
CA TYR A 159 0.97 -3.50 6.48
C TYR A 159 1.95 -2.67 5.66
N ALA A 160 2.09 -1.38 5.96
CA ALA A 160 3.01 -0.49 5.27
C ALA A 160 3.86 0.32 6.27
N GLU A 161 5.17 0.30 6.07
CA GLU A 161 6.15 1.09 6.82
C GLU A 161 7.02 1.88 5.83
N ASN A 162 7.11 3.20 6.03
CA ASN A 162 7.86 4.09 5.14
C ASN A 162 7.42 3.97 3.65
N LEU A 163 6.11 4.05 3.43
CA LEU A 163 5.50 4.08 2.11
C LEU A 163 5.37 5.55 1.64
N ASN A 164 5.91 5.87 0.47
CA ASN A 164 5.83 7.20 -0.11
C ASN A 164 5.09 7.14 -1.46
N VAL A 165 3.92 7.76 -1.56
CA VAL A 165 3.05 7.66 -2.73
C VAL A 165 2.76 9.04 -3.33
N VAL A 166 2.90 9.13 -4.65
CA VAL A 166 2.35 10.19 -5.47
C VAL A 166 1.39 9.56 -6.47
N GLY A 167 0.10 9.88 -6.36
CA GLY A 167 -0.94 9.29 -7.21
C GLY A 167 -2.30 9.39 -6.56
N ASN A 168 -3.36 9.36 -7.37
CA ASN A 168 -4.72 9.57 -6.91
C ASN A 168 -5.43 8.26 -6.58
N TYR A 169 -6.36 8.32 -5.63
CA TYR A 169 -7.23 7.20 -5.25
C TYR A 169 -6.43 5.97 -4.82
N VAL A 170 -5.29 6.19 -4.14
CA VAL A 170 -4.26 5.18 -3.81
C VAL A 170 -4.93 3.90 -3.34
N PHE A 171 -5.51 3.91 -2.14
CA PHE A 171 -6.30 2.80 -1.65
C PHE A 171 -7.78 3.09 -1.87
N ASP A 172 -8.37 2.45 -2.87
CA ASP A 172 -9.82 2.43 -3.10
C ASP A 172 -10.39 1.04 -2.80
N GLY A 173 -11.31 0.95 -1.83
CA GLY A 173 -11.97 -0.30 -1.47
C GLY A 173 -11.15 -1.25 -0.60
N VAL A 174 -10.09 -0.75 0.06
CA VAL A 174 -9.17 -1.58 0.85
C VAL A 174 -9.74 -1.91 2.23
N LYS A 175 -9.45 -3.13 2.70
CA LYS A 175 -9.86 -3.59 4.04
C LYS A 175 -8.67 -4.01 4.90
N ASN A 176 -8.69 -3.63 6.16
CA ASN A 176 -7.65 -3.96 7.16
C ASN A 176 -6.26 -3.48 6.71
N ILE A 177 -6.01 -2.19 6.89
CA ILE A 177 -4.73 -1.58 6.52
C ILE A 177 -4.13 -0.83 7.71
N GLU A 178 -2.84 -1.08 7.94
CA GLU A 178 -2.02 -0.43 8.95
C GLU A 178 -0.80 0.24 8.31
N VAL A 179 -0.64 1.54 8.55
CA VAL A 179 0.39 2.37 7.90
C VAL A 179 1.23 3.12 8.94
N HIS A 180 2.55 3.14 8.76
CA HIS A 180 3.51 3.80 9.64
C HIS A 180 4.49 4.68 8.86
N ASN A 181 4.84 5.85 9.43
CA ASN A 181 5.94 6.70 8.95
C ASN A 181 5.90 7.01 7.45
N SER A 182 4.71 7.27 6.90
CA SER A 182 4.47 7.29 5.45
C SER A 182 4.04 8.67 4.95
N THR A 183 4.17 8.90 3.64
CA THR A 183 3.77 10.15 2.99
C THR A 183 2.89 9.89 1.78
N PHE A 184 1.78 10.61 1.68
CA PHE A 184 0.84 10.52 0.56
C PHE A 184 0.59 11.89 -0.05
N VAL A 185 0.71 11.98 -1.38
CA VAL A 185 0.22 13.07 -2.20
C VAL A 185 -0.84 12.49 -3.14
N SER A 186 -2.11 12.70 -2.81
CA SER A 186 -3.24 12.07 -3.50
C SER A 186 -4.50 12.89 -3.38
N LYS A 187 -5.31 12.97 -4.44
CA LYS A 187 -6.69 13.49 -4.33
C LYS A 187 -7.49 12.80 -3.23
N ASP A 188 -7.47 11.46 -3.16
CA ASP A 188 -7.99 10.68 -2.04
C ASP A 188 -7.05 9.51 -1.76
N ALA A 189 -6.57 9.35 -0.52
CA ALA A 189 -5.60 8.31 -0.19
C ALA A 189 -6.26 7.00 0.25
N PHE A 190 -7.45 7.06 0.85
CA PHE A 190 -8.14 5.93 1.48
C PHE A 190 -9.64 5.97 1.17
N TRP A 191 -10.00 5.93 -0.10
CA TRP A 191 -11.38 5.98 -0.55
C TRP A 191 -12.09 4.64 -0.32
N ASN A 192 -13.36 4.66 0.13
CA ASN A 192 -14.20 3.46 0.32
C ASN A 192 -13.55 2.36 1.19
N CYS A 193 -12.70 2.73 2.15
CA CYS A 193 -11.92 1.77 2.93
C CYS A 193 -12.65 1.30 4.21
N GLU A 194 -12.19 0.19 4.79
CA GLU A 194 -12.69 -0.33 6.06
C GLU A 194 -11.53 -0.80 6.97
N ASN A 195 -11.56 -0.42 8.25
CA ASN A 195 -10.53 -0.74 9.25
C ASN A 195 -9.14 -0.22 8.83
N VAL A 196 -8.97 1.10 8.90
CA VAL A 196 -7.75 1.81 8.52
C VAL A 196 -7.09 2.37 9.77
N THR A 197 -5.81 2.07 9.99
CA THR A 197 -5.03 2.66 11.08
C THR A 197 -3.73 3.25 10.55
N ILE A 198 -3.45 4.51 10.86
CA ILE A 198 -2.31 5.26 10.33
C ILE A 198 -1.58 5.96 11.47
N TYR A 199 -0.26 5.80 11.51
CA TYR A 199 0.64 6.35 12.52
C TYR A 199 1.70 7.25 11.90
N ASP A 200 2.00 8.35 12.58
CA ASP A 200 3.20 9.19 12.36
C ASP A 200 3.41 9.58 10.88
N SER A 201 2.31 9.82 10.15
CA SER A 201 2.32 9.97 8.69
C SER A 201 1.82 11.34 8.24
N LYS A 202 2.14 11.69 6.99
CA LYS A 202 1.72 12.94 6.34
C LYS A 202 0.85 12.65 5.13
N ILE A 203 -0.30 13.32 5.03
CA ILE A 203 -1.22 13.16 3.92
C ILE A 203 -1.60 14.54 3.39
N SER A 204 -1.37 14.77 2.10
CA SER A 204 -1.76 15.99 1.39
C SER A 204 -2.67 15.62 0.23
N GLY A 205 -3.86 16.23 0.16
CA GLY A 205 -4.87 15.82 -0.81
C GLY A 205 -6.11 16.70 -0.90
N GLU A 206 -7.17 16.16 -1.47
CA GLU A 206 -8.52 16.77 -1.44
C GLU A 206 -9.32 16.03 -0.34
N TYR A 207 -9.76 14.81 -0.62
CA TYR A 207 -10.75 14.06 0.16
C TYR A 207 -10.16 13.23 1.32
N LEU A 208 -8.91 12.81 1.18
CA LEU A 208 -8.12 12.00 2.13
C LEU A 208 -8.62 10.58 2.46
N ALA A 209 -9.91 10.40 2.80
CA ALA A 209 -10.48 9.10 3.16
C ALA A 209 -12.01 9.04 3.04
N TRP A 210 -12.60 9.47 1.92
CA TRP A 210 -14.06 9.49 1.80
C TRP A 210 -14.69 8.11 1.89
N ASN A 211 -15.92 8.03 2.43
CA ASN A 211 -16.72 6.80 2.55
C ASN A 211 -16.01 5.68 3.32
N THR A 212 -15.19 6.02 4.32
CA THR A 212 -14.43 5.04 5.10
C THR A 212 -15.18 4.61 6.36
N LYS A 213 -14.98 3.36 6.78
CA LYS A 213 -15.47 2.86 8.07
C LYS A 213 -14.31 2.48 8.97
N ASN A 214 -14.36 2.88 10.24
CA ASN A 214 -13.32 2.63 11.25
C ASN A 214 -11.93 3.17 10.81
N LEU A 215 -11.79 4.49 10.76
CA LEU A 215 -10.51 5.16 10.50
C LEU A 215 -9.88 5.62 11.82
N THR A 216 -8.64 5.22 12.07
CA THR A 216 -7.82 5.69 13.19
C THR A 216 -6.56 6.38 12.69
N LEU A 217 -6.34 7.62 13.13
CA LEU A 217 -5.17 8.45 12.81
C LEU A 217 -4.45 8.81 14.11
N ILE A 218 -3.16 8.53 14.22
CA ILE A 218 -2.36 8.79 15.42
C ILE A 218 -1.10 9.55 15.02
N ASN A 219 -0.89 10.74 15.61
CA ASN A 219 0.24 11.62 15.32
C ASN A 219 0.38 12.03 13.84
N CYS A 220 -0.72 12.01 13.08
CA CYS A 220 -0.70 12.34 11.66
C CYS A 220 -0.74 13.85 11.42
N THR A 221 -0.16 14.28 10.29
CA THR A 221 -0.35 15.63 9.75
C THR A 221 -1.13 15.55 8.43
N ILE A 222 -2.19 16.33 8.34
CA ILE A 222 -3.15 16.32 7.24
C ILE A 222 -3.25 17.72 6.66
N GLU A 223 -3.29 17.81 5.33
CA GLU A 223 -3.66 19.01 4.58
C GLU A 223 -4.59 18.61 3.43
N SER A 224 -5.81 19.17 3.39
CA SER A 224 -6.89 18.61 2.57
C SER A 224 -8.03 19.57 2.26
N ASP A 225 -8.54 19.60 1.03
CA ASP A 225 -9.81 20.28 0.70
C ASP A 225 -11.00 19.31 0.81
N GLN A 226 -11.97 19.55 1.70
CA GLN A 226 -13.05 18.60 2.01
C GLN A 226 -12.54 17.23 2.48
N GLY A 227 -11.52 17.23 3.34
CA GLY A 227 -10.97 16.00 3.91
C GLY A 227 -11.90 15.35 4.94
N LEU A 228 -11.80 14.02 5.10
CA LEU A 228 -12.46 13.28 6.18
C LEU A 228 -14.00 13.36 6.14
N CYS A 229 -14.62 13.17 4.98
CA CYS A 229 -16.09 13.18 4.85
C CYS A 229 -16.67 11.76 4.71
N TYR A 230 -17.92 11.58 5.10
CA TYR A 230 -18.68 10.33 5.02
C TYR A 230 -18.04 9.15 5.77
N ILE A 231 -17.42 9.44 6.92
CA ILE A 231 -16.74 8.42 7.73
C ILE A 231 -17.62 7.97 8.89
N ASP A 232 -17.81 6.65 9.04
CA ASP A 232 -18.41 6.05 10.24
C ASP A 232 -17.35 5.43 11.13
N GLY A 233 -17.15 5.98 12.34
CA GLY A 233 -16.11 5.56 13.27
C GLY A 233 -14.76 6.21 12.94
N LEU A 234 -14.61 7.48 13.31
CA LEU A 234 -13.37 8.24 13.11
C LEU A 234 -12.69 8.49 14.45
N LYS A 235 -11.48 7.97 14.63
CA LYS A 235 -10.61 8.25 15.78
C LYS A 235 -9.39 9.04 15.34
N MET A 236 -9.11 10.18 15.98
CA MET A 236 -7.90 10.96 15.76
C MET A 236 -7.23 11.26 17.10
N VAL A 237 -5.94 10.97 17.21
CA VAL A 237 -5.15 11.22 18.43
C VAL A 237 -3.95 12.06 18.07
N ASN A 238 -3.79 13.21 18.73
CA ASN A 238 -2.63 14.10 18.55
C ASN A 238 -2.37 14.46 17.08
N CYS A 239 -3.43 14.72 16.31
CA CYS A 239 -3.31 15.01 14.89
C CYS A 239 -3.12 16.52 14.65
N LYS A 240 -2.44 16.85 13.55
CA LYS A 240 -2.40 18.19 12.98
C LYS A 240 -3.25 18.18 11.71
N VAL A 241 -4.23 19.05 11.66
CA VAL A 241 -5.11 19.25 10.50
C VAL A 241 -4.85 20.68 10.05
N LEU A 242 -4.17 20.85 8.92
CA LEU A 242 -3.62 22.12 8.44
C LEU A 242 -4.33 22.53 7.16
N ARG A 243 -4.72 23.80 7.05
CA ARG A 243 -5.30 24.36 5.81
C ARG A 243 -6.49 23.53 5.27
N THR A 244 -7.22 22.88 6.16
CA THR A 244 -8.31 21.98 5.79
C THR A 244 -9.67 22.62 6.00
N ASP A 245 -10.45 22.68 4.92
CA ASP A 245 -11.82 23.17 4.93
C ASP A 245 -12.84 22.03 4.77
N LEU A 246 -14.10 22.35 5.11
CA LEU A 246 -15.28 21.52 4.92
C LEU A 246 -15.15 20.08 5.45
N ALA A 247 -14.33 19.90 6.48
CA ALA A 247 -14.03 18.58 7.01
C ALA A 247 -15.16 18.03 7.87
N PHE A 248 -15.14 16.71 8.06
CA PHE A 248 -16.08 15.94 8.90
C PHE A 248 -17.52 15.88 8.37
N GLU A 249 -17.73 16.25 7.10
CA GLU A 249 -19.07 16.24 6.52
C GLU A 249 -19.67 14.85 6.57
N TYR A 250 -20.84 14.73 7.18
CA TYR A 250 -21.56 13.45 7.34
C TYR A 250 -20.75 12.36 8.08
N CYS A 251 -19.87 12.75 9.00
CA CYS A 251 -19.16 11.79 9.84
C CYS A 251 -19.94 11.42 11.11
N SER A 252 -19.96 10.14 11.46
CA SER A 252 -20.56 9.60 12.69
C SER A 252 -19.54 8.93 13.60
N ASN A 253 -19.86 8.85 14.89
CA ASN A 253 -19.03 8.17 15.89
C ASN A 253 -17.60 8.72 15.94
N ILE A 254 -17.49 10.06 15.93
CA ILE A 254 -16.21 10.76 15.92
C ILE A 254 -15.60 10.80 17.33
N GLU A 255 -14.30 10.55 17.44
CA GLU A 255 -13.44 10.79 18.61
C GLU A 255 -12.14 11.44 18.13
N ALA A 256 -12.12 12.76 18.00
CA ALA A 256 -10.98 13.49 17.44
C ALA A 256 -10.30 14.42 18.44
N ASP A 257 -8.97 14.35 18.54
CA ASP A 257 -8.09 15.31 19.22
C ASP A 257 -7.11 15.95 18.21
N ILE A 258 -7.35 17.22 17.91
CA ILE A 258 -6.65 18.01 16.89
C ILE A 258 -5.92 19.17 17.55
N THR A 259 -4.62 19.27 17.27
CA THR A 259 -3.69 20.20 17.94
C THR A 259 -3.50 21.53 17.23
N THR A 260 -4.20 21.76 16.11
CA THR A 260 -4.04 22.92 15.22
C THR A 260 -5.38 23.57 14.90
N ASN A 261 -5.32 24.73 14.24
CA ASN A 261 -6.51 25.36 13.65
C ASN A 261 -7.06 24.51 12.49
N VAL A 262 -8.38 24.30 12.45
CA VAL A 262 -9.11 23.76 11.28
C VAL A 262 -9.89 24.90 10.61
N MET A 263 -9.81 25.04 9.28
CA MET A 263 -10.48 26.17 8.60
C MET A 263 -12.00 26.04 8.66
N SER A 264 -12.55 24.85 8.40
CA SER A 264 -13.96 24.63 8.70
C SER A 264 -14.35 23.19 8.99
N ILE A 265 -15.36 23.05 9.85
CA ILE A 265 -16.04 21.81 10.19
C ILE A 265 -17.47 21.92 9.65
N LYS A 266 -17.92 20.93 8.88
CA LYS A 266 -19.24 20.96 8.23
C LYS A 266 -20.06 19.74 8.59
N ASN A 267 -21.32 19.94 8.98
CA ASN A 267 -22.35 18.91 9.14
C ASN A 267 -21.91 17.56 9.74
N PRO A 268 -21.13 17.50 10.85
CA PRO A 268 -20.83 16.23 11.50
C PRO A 268 -22.09 15.64 12.14
N ILE A 269 -22.34 14.33 11.95
CA ILE A 269 -23.53 13.62 12.44
C ILE A 269 -23.48 13.37 13.95
N SER A 270 -22.37 12.84 14.47
CA SER A 270 -22.23 12.54 15.90
C SER A 270 -20.80 12.36 16.37
N GLY A 271 -20.57 12.60 17.66
CA GLY A 271 -19.30 12.29 18.33
C GLY A 271 -18.70 13.48 19.09
N SER A 272 -17.39 13.48 19.25
CA SER A 272 -16.63 14.52 19.94
C SER A 272 -15.44 14.97 19.08
N ILE A 273 -15.32 16.28 18.88
CA ILE A 273 -14.20 16.91 18.19
C ILE A 273 -13.57 17.90 19.18
N LYS A 274 -12.37 17.59 19.66
CA LYS A 274 -11.52 18.52 20.39
C LYS A 274 -10.52 19.12 19.42
N VAL A 275 -10.50 20.45 19.32
CA VAL A 275 -9.66 21.18 18.37
C VAL A 275 -9.03 22.38 19.06
N HIS A 276 -7.82 22.78 18.63
CA HIS A 276 -7.17 23.97 19.16
C HIS A 276 -8.00 25.24 18.86
N SER A 277 -8.32 25.46 17.58
CA SER A 277 -9.19 26.53 17.10
C SER A 277 -9.90 26.12 15.81
N VAL A 278 -11.00 26.78 15.45
CA VAL A 278 -11.70 26.55 14.18
C VAL A 278 -12.24 27.88 13.65
N ASP A 279 -12.04 28.16 12.35
CA ASP A 279 -12.47 29.45 11.79
C ASP A 279 -13.97 29.49 11.55
N LYS A 280 -14.56 28.38 11.08
CA LYS A 280 -16.00 28.29 10.78
C LYS A 280 -16.57 26.91 11.10
N ILE A 281 -17.71 26.89 11.78
CA ILE A 281 -18.55 25.71 11.97
C ILE A 281 -19.81 25.90 11.13
N ILE A 282 -20.17 24.88 10.34
CA ILE A 282 -21.27 24.94 9.38
C ILE A 282 -22.28 23.83 9.72
N PHE A 283 -23.53 24.25 9.96
CA PHE A 283 -24.70 23.38 10.10
C PHE A 283 -25.81 23.92 9.20
N ASP A 284 -25.73 23.60 7.91
CA ASP A 284 -26.67 24.07 6.88
C ASP A 284 -27.58 22.96 6.34
N ASP A 285 -27.37 21.72 6.78
CA ASP A 285 -28.26 20.59 6.53
C ASP A 285 -29.32 20.48 7.65
N PRO A 286 -30.62 20.65 7.36
CA PRO A 286 -31.68 20.59 8.36
C PRO A 286 -31.91 19.18 8.95
N GLU A 287 -31.37 18.11 8.36
CA GLU A 287 -31.49 16.75 8.86
C GLU A 287 -30.45 16.43 9.96
N ILE A 288 -29.42 17.27 10.09
CA ILE A 288 -28.37 17.11 11.10
C ILE A 288 -28.75 17.83 12.38
N ASP A 289 -28.77 17.10 13.49
CA ASP A 289 -28.94 17.67 14.84
C ASP A 289 -27.57 18.09 15.40
N PRO A 290 -27.26 19.40 15.51
CA PRO A 290 -25.96 19.86 15.98
C PRO A 290 -25.63 19.43 17.41
N LYS A 291 -26.63 19.05 18.22
CA LYS A 291 -26.43 18.61 19.61
C LYS A 291 -25.80 17.22 19.72
N LYS A 292 -25.82 16.42 18.64
CA LYS A 292 -25.21 15.08 18.62
C LYS A 292 -23.69 15.10 18.48
N THR A 293 -23.12 16.25 18.13
CA THR A 293 -21.68 16.44 18.02
C THR A 293 -21.20 17.46 19.06
N ASN A 294 -20.31 17.02 19.95
CA ASN A 294 -19.67 17.89 20.94
C ASN A 294 -18.37 18.47 20.37
N ILE A 295 -18.36 19.76 20.03
CA ILE A 295 -17.16 20.44 19.54
C ILE A 295 -16.55 21.27 20.69
N GLN A 296 -15.35 20.89 21.12
CA GLN A 296 -14.60 21.56 22.18
C GLN A 296 -13.43 22.34 21.58
N ILE A 297 -13.42 23.65 21.77
CA ILE A 297 -12.37 24.54 21.27
C ILE A 297 -11.46 24.92 22.44
N ALA A 298 -10.16 24.65 22.33
CA ALA A 298 -9.20 24.89 23.41
C ALA A 298 -8.94 26.38 23.65
N GLU A 299 -8.86 27.20 22.59
CA GLU A 299 -8.85 28.65 22.72
C GLU A 299 -10.29 29.19 22.71
N LYS A 300 -10.78 29.63 23.87
CA LYS A 300 -11.93 30.55 23.88
C LYS A 300 -11.50 31.84 23.20
N ILE A 301 -12.00 32.09 21.99
CA ILE A 301 -11.97 33.44 21.43
C ILE A 301 -12.77 34.33 22.37
N THR A 302 -12.08 35.08 23.21
CA THR A 302 -12.62 36.32 23.77
C THR A 302 -12.85 37.25 22.59
N GLN A 303 -14.10 37.36 22.13
CA GLN A 303 -14.56 38.57 21.47
C GLN A 303 -14.54 39.68 22.54
N GLU A 304 -13.37 40.27 22.77
CA GLU A 304 -13.25 41.61 23.33
C GLU A 304 -13.29 42.60 22.16
N GLY A 305 -14.26 43.51 22.23
CA GLY A 305 -14.73 44.29 21.11
C GLY A 305 -13.89 45.49 20.70
N ALA A 306 -14.20 45.99 19.51
CA ALA A 306 -14.44 47.39 19.16
C ALA A 306 -15.10 47.43 17.78
#